data_AF-A0A150PC05-F1
#
_entry.id   AF-A0A150PC05-F1
#
_cell.length_a   1.000
_cell.length_b   1.000
_cell.length_c   1.000
_cell.angle_alpha   90.00
_cell.angle_beta   90.00
_cell.angle_gamma   90.00
#
_symmetry.space_group_name_H-M   'P 1'
#
loop_
_entity.id
_entity.type
_entity.pdbx_description
1 polymer ?
#
loop_
_entity_poly.entity_id
_entity_poly.type
_entity_poly.pdbx_seq_one_letter_code
_entity_poly.pdbx_strand_id
1 'polypeptide(L)'
;MKTTLPGSRALAARLMSVGLLALGAPGLASCAVDSSDAADHAELPAPGDVDVVRPLKLSERARVPEKEPGFLAAALGEDELVITHDGSLPPFAAGDVLGGTAGGGYLARVVRVRALDATRVALETTPAYLTEFITEGHFHVHYDAREYARALDEHLARARELGDEGGEQIASQAEALKVSSGASLKLLDLSSASLPASCGITAHGSAVLDVTAELSPVLDLEVHVGPRGKLNPVPELKQLRFVASGKLDVSARLHGAGTVTGSCAVDLLELAGGVPSLPLPTLTFWVGPVPVIVTTNVVPTAKADLALSFTAAEVEAEAQTTAELEAGVDYRDETWRTIWEPACSASGTASVGAPGAITASGKVSAGAELRARLYGILGPNVGVQAYARVTAETAPPYCSYDARVDGGVRAYAEAEAGVSVGPLDLTFKSLDLVDLELLRFDGPRTSGPLRDAPECGAEP
;
A
#
# COMPACT_ATOMS: atom_id res chain seq x y z
N MET A 1 12.15 53.20 -11.35
CA MET A 1 13.28 52.79 -12.22
C MET A 1 12.77 51.74 -13.19
N LYS A 2 13.03 51.97 -14.48
CA LYS A 2 12.64 51.11 -15.62
C LYS A 2 13.72 50.06 -15.89
N THR A 3 13.39 49.16 -16.82
CA THR A 3 14.23 48.33 -17.73
C THR A 3 14.62 46.95 -17.20
N THR A 4 14.56 45.84 -17.93
CA THR A 4 13.97 45.44 -19.23
C THR A 4 14.28 43.94 -19.40
N LEU A 5 13.34 43.16 -19.92
CA LEU A 5 13.59 41.82 -20.48
C LEU A 5 14.16 41.92 -21.91
N PRO A 6 15.04 41.02 -22.37
CA PRO A 6 15.29 40.82 -23.79
C PRO A 6 14.56 39.58 -24.31
N GLY A 7 13.92 39.74 -25.47
CA GLY A 7 13.17 38.71 -26.18
C GLY A 7 13.95 37.97 -27.27
N SER A 8 13.29 36.88 -27.68
CA SER A 8 13.07 36.40 -29.05
C SER A 8 14.25 36.23 -30.02
N ARG A 9 14.39 35.01 -30.56
CA ARG A 9 14.45 34.79 -32.02
C ARG A 9 13.72 33.52 -32.43
N ALA A 10 12.79 33.70 -33.36
CA ALA A 10 12.18 32.66 -34.17
C ALA A 10 13.09 32.32 -35.37
N LEU A 11 13.00 31.08 -35.85
CA LEU A 11 13.39 30.72 -37.22
C LEU A 11 12.46 29.63 -37.74
N ALA A 12 11.74 29.99 -38.79
CA ALA A 12 10.93 29.13 -39.64
C ALA A 12 11.82 28.30 -40.58
N ALA A 13 11.32 27.14 -41.06
CA ALA A 13 11.21 26.85 -42.50
C ALA A 13 10.82 25.39 -42.82
N ARG A 14 9.90 25.28 -43.79
CA ARG A 14 9.82 24.33 -44.94
C ARG A 14 9.15 22.94 -44.79
N LEU A 15 7.89 22.92 -45.25
CA LEU A 15 7.32 22.14 -46.37
C LEU A 15 8.26 21.17 -47.13
N MET A 16 7.76 19.96 -47.39
CA MET A 16 7.72 19.29 -48.72
C MET A 16 6.77 18.07 -48.69
N SER A 17 5.93 17.97 -49.70
CA SER A 17 4.96 16.90 -49.97
C SER A 17 5.39 16.14 -51.22
N VAL A 18 5.47 14.81 -51.19
CA VAL A 18 5.45 13.84 -52.32
C VAL A 18 5.23 12.45 -51.68
N GLY A 19 4.44 11.47 -52.11
CA GLY A 19 3.67 11.17 -53.32
C GLY A 19 3.33 9.66 -53.28
N LEU A 20 2.22 9.30 -53.93
CA LEU A 20 1.59 7.97 -54.07
C LEU A 20 2.53 6.75 -54.24
N LEU A 21 2.06 5.58 -53.77
CA LEU A 21 1.91 4.37 -54.60
C LEU A 21 0.96 3.35 -53.93
N ALA A 22 -0.23 3.21 -54.52
CA ALA A 22 -1.12 2.08 -54.33
C ALA A 22 -0.92 1.10 -55.49
N LEU A 23 -0.65 -0.17 -55.18
CA LEU A 23 -0.73 -1.28 -56.12
C LEU A 23 -1.40 -2.45 -55.39
N GLY A 24 -2.51 -2.91 -55.95
CA GLY A 24 -3.29 -4.03 -55.42
C GLY A 24 -2.73 -5.40 -55.81
N ALA A 25 -3.13 -6.40 -55.05
CA ALA A 25 -3.16 -7.80 -55.47
C ALA A 25 -4.45 -8.44 -54.91
N PRO A 26 -5.22 -9.19 -55.71
CA PRO A 26 -6.42 -9.88 -55.26
C PRO A 26 -6.12 -11.30 -54.77
N GLY A 27 -6.91 -11.75 -53.80
CA GLY A 27 -7.38 -13.13 -53.70
C GLY A 27 -6.41 -14.18 -53.17
N LEU A 28 -6.44 -14.40 -51.86
CA LEU A 28 -6.39 -15.74 -51.28
C LEU A 28 -7.43 -15.81 -50.15
N ALA A 29 -8.45 -16.64 -50.36
CA ALA A 29 -9.36 -17.07 -49.32
C ALA A 29 -8.53 -17.91 -48.32
N SER A 30 -8.13 -17.29 -47.21
CA SER A 30 -7.63 -18.04 -46.06
C SER A 30 -8.83 -18.52 -45.27
N CYS A 31 -8.84 -19.82 -44.98
CA CYS A 31 -9.74 -20.47 -44.04
C CYS A 31 -9.85 -19.61 -42.77
N ALA A 32 -11.02 -19.01 -42.54
CA ALA A 32 -11.38 -18.56 -41.21
C ALA A 32 -11.56 -19.83 -40.38
N VAL A 33 -10.51 -20.18 -39.63
CA VAL A 33 -10.67 -21.03 -38.46
C VAL A 33 -11.57 -20.24 -37.53
N ASP A 34 -12.73 -20.79 -37.19
CA ASP A 34 -13.59 -20.27 -36.13
C ASP A 34 -12.72 -20.17 -34.86
N SER A 35 -12.25 -18.97 -34.54
CA SER A 35 -11.55 -18.67 -33.30
C SER A 35 -12.54 -18.45 -32.15
N SER A 36 -13.62 -19.24 -32.12
CA SER A 36 -14.61 -19.21 -31.05
C SER A 36 -14.20 -20.01 -29.82
N ASP A 37 -13.11 -20.80 -29.92
CA ASP A 37 -12.23 -21.10 -28.79
C ASP A 37 -11.31 -19.89 -28.58
N ALA A 38 -11.91 -18.74 -28.28
CA ALA A 38 -11.16 -17.67 -27.64
C ALA A 38 -10.63 -18.31 -26.36
N ALA A 39 -9.32 -18.55 -26.31
CA ALA A 39 -8.62 -19.03 -25.15
C ALA A 39 -9.24 -18.32 -23.94
N ASP A 40 -9.86 -19.11 -23.06
CA ASP A 40 -10.38 -18.67 -21.78
C ASP A 40 -9.20 -17.97 -21.13
N HIS A 41 -9.11 -16.64 -21.31
CA HIS A 41 -7.99 -15.87 -20.85
C HIS A 41 -8.01 -16.08 -19.36
N ALA A 42 -7.06 -16.85 -18.85
CA ALA A 42 -7.11 -17.41 -17.52
C ALA A 42 -7.31 -16.25 -16.54
N GLU A 43 -8.57 -16.05 -16.13
CA GLU A 43 -8.95 -14.90 -15.35
C GLU A 43 -8.25 -15.07 -14.00
N LEU A 44 -7.52 -14.05 -13.59
CA LEU A 44 -6.84 -14.08 -12.30
C LEU A 44 -7.89 -14.35 -11.21
N PRO A 45 -7.55 -15.12 -10.16
CA PRO A 45 -8.48 -15.33 -9.07
C PRO A 45 -8.94 -13.98 -8.52
N ALA A 46 -10.20 -13.91 -8.08
CA ALA A 46 -10.69 -12.73 -7.38
C ALA A 46 -9.83 -12.50 -6.13
N PRO A 47 -9.49 -11.24 -5.80
CA PRO A 47 -8.55 -10.98 -4.72
C PRO A 47 -9.08 -11.31 -3.33
N GLY A 48 -10.38 -11.56 -3.18
CA GLY A 48 -11.00 -11.88 -1.90
C GLY A 48 -12.43 -12.35 -2.08
N ASP A 49 -13.11 -12.55 -0.95
CA ASP A 49 -14.48 -13.05 -0.88
C ASP A 49 -15.48 -11.91 -0.73
N VAL A 50 -16.63 -12.08 -1.37
CA VAL A 50 -17.74 -11.12 -1.35
C VAL A 50 -19.00 -11.85 -0.91
N ASP A 51 -19.46 -11.56 0.30
CA ASP A 51 -20.73 -12.05 0.80
C ASP A 51 -21.83 -11.01 0.59
N VAL A 52 -22.83 -11.34 -0.23
CA VAL A 52 -23.97 -10.48 -0.50
C VAL A 52 -25.12 -10.86 0.42
N VAL A 53 -25.06 -10.37 1.66
CA VAL A 53 -26.07 -10.59 2.71
C VAL A 53 -27.47 -10.14 2.26
N ARG A 54 -27.56 -9.00 1.56
CA ARG A 54 -28.78 -8.51 0.92
C ARG A 54 -28.46 -7.98 -0.49
N PRO A 55 -29.19 -8.44 -1.54
CA PRO A 55 -28.98 -7.97 -2.90
C PRO A 55 -29.03 -6.45 -3.01
N LEU A 56 -28.15 -5.90 -3.85
CA LEU A 56 -28.10 -4.47 -4.11
C LEU A 56 -29.25 -4.03 -5.01
N LYS A 57 -29.90 -2.93 -4.62
CA LYS A 57 -30.90 -2.23 -5.40
C LYS A 57 -30.37 -0.86 -5.79
N LEU A 58 -30.11 -0.70 -7.07
CA LEU A 58 -29.66 0.56 -7.66
C LEU A 58 -30.74 1.64 -7.62
N SER A 59 -30.33 2.90 -7.55
CA SER A 59 -31.24 4.04 -7.71
C SER A 59 -31.70 4.15 -9.17
N GLU A 60 -32.82 4.82 -9.42
CA GLU A 60 -33.33 5.02 -10.80
C GLU A 60 -32.36 5.83 -11.68
N ARG A 61 -31.47 6.58 -11.04
CA ARG A 61 -30.43 7.42 -11.66
C ARG A 61 -29.07 6.73 -11.74
N ALA A 62 -28.92 5.56 -11.11
CA ALA A 62 -27.68 4.81 -11.15
C ALA A 62 -27.46 4.21 -12.55
N ARG A 63 -26.25 4.34 -13.08
CA ARG A 63 -25.80 3.72 -14.33
C ARG A 63 -24.43 3.08 -14.12
N VAL A 64 -24.20 1.96 -14.79
CA VAL A 64 -22.90 1.28 -14.80
C VAL A 64 -22.46 1.23 -16.26
N PRO A 65 -21.71 2.24 -16.75
CA PRO A 65 -21.38 2.35 -18.17
C PRO A 65 -20.82 1.06 -18.77
N GLU A 66 -20.01 0.31 -18.01
CA GLU A 66 -19.39 -0.94 -18.42
C GLU A 66 -20.38 -2.10 -18.66
N LYS A 67 -21.62 -1.99 -18.18
CA LYS A 67 -22.69 -2.97 -18.41
C LYS A 67 -23.67 -2.53 -19.50
N GLU A 68 -23.53 -1.30 -20.01
CA GLU A 68 -24.41 -0.78 -21.05
C GLU A 68 -24.02 -1.36 -22.42
N PRO A 69 -24.99 -1.65 -23.30
CA PRO A 69 -24.70 -2.10 -24.66
C PRO A 69 -23.81 -1.11 -25.41
N GLY A 70 -22.85 -1.65 -26.17
CA GLY A 70 -21.96 -0.84 -27.00
C GLY A 70 -20.85 -0.10 -26.24
N PHE A 71 -20.71 -0.26 -24.92
CA PHE A 71 -19.57 0.27 -24.18
C PHE A 71 -18.25 -0.30 -24.70
N LEU A 72 -17.27 0.57 -24.94
CA LEU A 72 -15.93 0.19 -25.39
C LEU A 72 -14.86 0.56 -24.36
N ALA A 73 -14.93 1.78 -23.81
CA ALA A 73 -13.95 2.26 -22.84
C ALA A 73 -14.49 3.43 -22.03
N ALA A 74 -13.92 3.64 -20.85
CA ALA A 74 -14.08 4.84 -20.06
C ALA A 74 -12.70 5.42 -19.72
N ALA A 75 -12.56 6.73 -19.81
CA ALA A 75 -11.36 7.46 -19.40
C ALA A 75 -11.74 8.53 -18.38
N LEU A 76 -11.22 8.39 -17.16
CA LEU A 76 -11.45 9.32 -16.06
C LEU A 76 -10.42 10.46 -16.12
N GLY A 77 -10.90 11.69 -16.31
CA GLY A 77 -10.16 12.93 -16.12
C GLY A 77 -10.50 13.60 -14.78
N GLU A 78 -10.04 14.84 -14.56
CA GLU A 78 -10.22 15.51 -13.26
C GLU A 78 -11.69 15.80 -12.92
N ASP A 79 -12.40 16.46 -13.83
CA ASP A 79 -13.82 16.80 -13.69
C ASP A 79 -14.65 16.22 -14.85
N GLU A 80 -14.06 15.35 -15.67
CA GLU A 80 -14.66 14.84 -16.90
C GLU A 80 -14.44 13.33 -17.03
N LEU A 81 -15.52 12.59 -17.27
CA LEU A 81 -15.49 11.17 -17.63
C LEU A 81 -15.81 11.05 -19.11
N VAL A 82 -14.90 10.51 -19.90
CA VAL A 82 -15.11 10.28 -21.33
C VAL A 82 -15.48 8.83 -21.56
N ILE A 83 -16.71 8.59 -22.02
CA ILE A 83 -17.21 7.26 -22.39
C ILE A 83 -17.07 7.09 -23.91
N THR A 84 -16.43 6.00 -24.32
CA THR A 84 -16.32 5.57 -25.71
C THR A 84 -17.26 4.39 -25.95
N HIS A 85 -18.00 4.42 -27.04
CA HIS A 85 -19.00 3.42 -27.40
C HIS A 85 -18.98 3.12 -28.91
N ASP A 86 -19.67 2.06 -29.33
CA ASP A 86 -19.73 1.60 -30.73
C ASP A 86 -20.71 2.37 -31.65
N GLY A 87 -21.29 3.46 -31.15
CA GLY A 87 -22.39 4.19 -31.77
C GLY A 87 -23.75 4.03 -31.07
N SER A 88 -23.92 3.03 -30.19
CA SER A 88 -25.15 2.80 -29.42
C SER A 88 -25.11 3.43 -28.01
N LEU A 89 -24.95 4.75 -27.91
CA LEU A 89 -24.81 5.38 -26.59
C LEU A 89 -26.10 5.25 -25.75
N PRO A 90 -26.02 4.74 -24.50
CA PRO A 90 -27.11 4.90 -23.54
C PRO A 90 -27.32 6.39 -23.22
N PRO A 91 -28.57 6.86 -23.04
CA PRO A 91 -28.85 8.26 -22.81
C PRO A 91 -28.48 8.68 -21.38
N PHE A 92 -27.20 9.02 -21.17
CA PHE A 92 -26.76 9.69 -19.94
C PHE A 92 -27.43 11.06 -19.83
N ALA A 93 -27.87 11.43 -18.62
CA ALA A 93 -28.47 12.72 -18.33
C ALA A 93 -27.81 13.39 -17.12
N ALA A 94 -27.93 14.72 -17.05
CA ALA A 94 -27.57 15.45 -15.84
C ALA A 94 -28.36 14.91 -14.64
N GLY A 95 -27.65 14.67 -13.54
CA GLY A 95 -28.17 14.07 -12.31
C GLY A 95 -28.04 12.54 -12.24
N ASP A 96 -27.65 11.86 -13.32
CA ASP A 96 -27.32 10.44 -13.26
C ASP A 96 -26.08 10.21 -12.38
N VAL A 97 -26.04 9.07 -11.70
CA VAL A 97 -24.93 8.67 -10.83
C VAL A 97 -24.26 7.45 -11.45
N LEU A 98 -22.99 7.57 -11.80
CA LEU A 98 -22.23 6.57 -12.51
C LEU A 98 -21.30 5.84 -11.53
N GLY A 99 -21.27 4.52 -11.60
CA GLY A 99 -20.31 3.68 -10.90
C GLY A 99 -19.63 2.75 -11.88
N GLY A 100 -18.30 2.72 -11.90
CA GLY A 100 -17.55 1.93 -12.87
C GLY A 100 -16.11 1.68 -12.46
N THR A 101 -15.41 0.82 -13.20
CA THR A 101 -14.09 0.26 -12.82
C THR A 101 -12.89 0.89 -13.53
N ALA A 102 -13.12 1.70 -14.56
CA ALA A 102 -12.03 2.34 -15.29
C ALA A 102 -11.25 3.31 -14.40
N GLY A 103 -9.94 3.42 -14.66
CA GLY A 103 -9.07 4.40 -13.98
C GLY A 103 -8.90 4.19 -12.48
N GLY A 104 -9.04 2.96 -11.97
CA GLY A 104 -9.01 2.68 -10.53
C GLY A 104 -10.35 2.84 -9.82
N GLY A 105 -11.41 3.06 -10.60
CA GLY A 105 -12.78 3.15 -10.12
C GLY A 105 -13.29 4.57 -9.93
N TYR A 106 -14.58 4.76 -10.17
CA TYR A 106 -15.23 6.05 -9.97
C TYR A 106 -16.66 5.90 -9.44
N LEU A 107 -17.09 6.89 -8.66
CA LEU A 107 -18.46 7.09 -8.25
C LEU A 107 -18.81 8.57 -8.40
N ALA A 108 -19.49 8.91 -9.50
CA ALA A 108 -19.57 10.29 -9.97
C ALA A 108 -20.99 10.67 -10.40
N ARG A 109 -21.43 11.87 -10.05
CA ARG A 109 -22.68 12.46 -10.52
C ARG A 109 -22.43 13.27 -11.78
N VAL A 110 -23.19 13.01 -12.83
CA VAL A 110 -23.18 13.79 -14.06
C VAL A 110 -23.77 15.18 -13.80
N VAL A 111 -22.99 16.22 -14.05
CA VAL A 111 -23.44 17.62 -14.05
C VAL A 111 -23.89 18.03 -15.43
N ARG A 112 -23.13 17.64 -16.47
CA ARG A 112 -23.42 18.00 -17.85
C ARG A 112 -22.95 16.92 -18.82
N VAL A 113 -23.69 16.74 -19.92
CA VAL A 113 -23.37 15.79 -20.98
C VAL A 113 -23.01 16.56 -22.25
N ARG A 114 -21.88 16.21 -22.87
CA ARG A 114 -21.39 16.81 -24.11
C ARG A 114 -20.97 15.71 -25.09
N ALA A 115 -21.65 15.63 -26.22
CA ALA A 115 -21.15 14.81 -27.33
C ALA A 115 -19.84 15.41 -27.86
N LEU A 116 -18.78 14.61 -27.90
CA LEU A 116 -17.53 15.00 -28.55
C LEU A 116 -17.58 14.63 -30.03
N ASP A 117 -18.07 13.42 -30.32
CA ASP A 117 -18.32 12.91 -31.66
C ASP A 117 -19.37 11.78 -31.62
N ALA A 118 -19.47 10.97 -32.68
CA ALA A 118 -20.47 9.91 -32.81
C ALA A 118 -20.22 8.69 -31.91
N THR A 119 -19.01 8.53 -31.38
CA THR A 119 -18.60 7.36 -30.57
C THR A 119 -18.09 7.76 -29.19
N ARG A 120 -18.05 9.06 -28.87
CA ARG A 120 -17.54 9.56 -27.60
C ARG A 120 -18.41 10.64 -27.00
N VAL A 121 -18.68 10.47 -25.71
CA VAL A 121 -19.36 11.46 -24.89
C VAL A 121 -18.51 11.83 -23.69
N ALA A 122 -18.35 13.14 -23.51
CA ALA A 122 -17.77 13.74 -22.33
C ALA A 122 -18.87 14.03 -21.31
N LEU A 123 -18.67 13.55 -20.09
CA LEU A 123 -19.54 13.75 -18.95
C LEU A 123 -18.80 14.63 -17.96
N GLU A 124 -19.24 15.87 -17.79
CA GLU A 124 -18.74 16.71 -16.69
C GLU A 124 -19.33 16.16 -15.39
N THR A 125 -18.51 15.87 -14.39
CA THR A 125 -18.92 15.15 -13.20
C THR A 125 -18.51 15.83 -11.90
N THR A 126 -19.15 15.43 -10.81
CA THR A 126 -18.77 15.75 -9.42
C THR A 126 -18.79 14.46 -8.60
N PRO A 127 -18.06 14.36 -7.48
CA PRO A 127 -18.14 13.19 -6.60
C PRO A 127 -19.60 12.91 -6.16
N ALA A 128 -20.00 11.64 -6.12
CA ALA A 128 -21.32 11.21 -5.65
C ALA A 128 -21.23 10.37 -4.37
N TYR A 129 -22.29 10.37 -3.56
CA TYR A 129 -22.37 9.49 -2.40
C TYR A 129 -22.82 8.09 -2.79
N LEU A 130 -22.39 7.07 -2.03
CA LEU A 130 -22.81 5.68 -2.25
C LEU A 130 -24.33 5.50 -2.14
N THR A 131 -24.98 6.23 -1.23
CA THR A 131 -26.45 6.27 -1.09
C THR A 131 -27.14 6.95 -2.29
N GLU A 132 -26.38 7.69 -3.09
CA GLU A 132 -26.74 8.22 -4.42
C GLU A 132 -27.08 7.12 -5.42
N PHE A 133 -26.25 6.09 -5.36
CA PHE A 133 -26.14 5.01 -6.33
C PHE A 133 -26.91 3.77 -5.89
N ILE A 134 -26.82 3.43 -4.60
CA ILE A 134 -27.48 2.28 -3.98
C ILE A 134 -28.61 2.78 -3.10
N THR A 135 -29.82 2.26 -3.31
CA THR A 135 -30.98 2.55 -2.47
C THR A 135 -31.12 1.59 -1.30
N GLU A 136 -30.76 0.32 -1.52
CA GLU A 136 -30.82 -0.76 -0.53
C GLU A 136 -29.74 -1.80 -0.83
N GLY A 137 -29.15 -2.40 0.20
CA GLY A 137 -28.15 -3.45 0.03
C GLY A 137 -27.32 -3.70 1.28
N HIS A 138 -26.78 -4.90 1.41
CA HIS A 138 -25.86 -5.26 2.49
C HIS A 138 -24.85 -6.26 1.95
N PHE A 139 -23.58 -5.91 2.00
CA PHE A 139 -22.50 -6.79 1.57
C PHE A 139 -21.30 -6.67 2.50
N HIS A 140 -20.53 -7.74 2.54
CA HIS A 140 -19.25 -7.85 3.23
C HIS A 140 -18.20 -8.29 2.20
N VAL A 141 -17.07 -7.60 2.21
CA VAL A 141 -15.89 -7.91 1.43
C VAL A 141 -14.79 -8.27 2.41
N HIS A 142 -14.21 -9.45 2.22
CA HIS A 142 -13.05 -9.93 2.95
C HIS A 142 -11.88 -10.10 1.97
N TYR A 143 -10.73 -9.55 2.33
CA TYR A 143 -9.49 -9.68 1.56
C TYR A 143 -8.38 -10.13 2.49
N ASP A 144 -7.76 -11.28 2.19
CA ASP A 144 -6.54 -11.74 2.85
C ASP A 144 -5.41 -11.80 1.81
N ALA A 145 -4.38 -10.99 2.02
CA ALA A 145 -3.19 -10.93 1.19
C ALA A 145 -2.51 -12.29 0.97
N ARG A 146 -2.43 -13.11 2.02
CA ARG A 146 -1.77 -14.43 1.99
C ARG A 146 -2.61 -15.43 1.23
N GLU A 147 -3.93 -15.42 1.42
CA GLU A 147 -4.83 -16.27 0.65
C GLU A 147 -4.77 -15.93 -0.83
N TYR A 148 -4.80 -14.63 -1.16
CA TYR A 148 -4.69 -14.20 -2.54
C TYR A 148 -3.37 -14.61 -3.20
N ALA A 149 -2.24 -14.45 -2.51
CA ALA A 149 -0.95 -14.88 -3.02
C ALA A 149 -0.86 -16.39 -3.24
N ARG A 150 -1.48 -17.20 -2.36
CA ARG A 150 -1.59 -18.66 -2.57
C ARG A 150 -2.45 -18.97 -3.79
N ALA A 151 -3.58 -18.28 -3.98
CA ALA A 151 -4.43 -18.47 -5.14
C ALA A 151 -3.70 -18.14 -6.45
N LEU A 152 -2.87 -17.10 -6.46
CA LEU A 152 -1.99 -16.77 -7.58
C LEU A 152 -0.96 -17.87 -7.84
N ASP A 153 -0.34 -18.42 -6.80
CA ASP A 153 0.60 -19.54 -6.92
C ASP A 153 -0.02 -20.77 -7.57
N GLU A 154 -1.20 -21.16 -7.10
CA GLU A 154 -1.95 -22.30 -7.65
C GLU A 154 -2.41 -22.05 -9.09
N HIS A 155 -2.79 -20.82 -9.42
CA HIS A 155 -3.13 -20.43 -10.78
C HIS A 155 -1.92 -20.53 -11.72
N LEU A 156 -0.75 -20.03 -11.30
CA LEU A 156 0.50 -20.17 -12.06
C LEU A 156 0.92 -21.61 -12.26
N ALA A 157 0.80 -22.44 -11.22
CA ALA A 157 1.12 -23.86 -11.32
C ALA A 157 0.27 -24.54 -12.40
N ARG A 158 -1.04 -24.28 -12.42
CA ARG A 158 -1.97 -24.80 -13.44
C ARG A 158 -1.65 -24.30 -14.85
N ALA A 159 -1.38 -23.00 -15.01
CA ALA A 159 -1.01 -22.44 -16.32
C ALA A 159 0.26 -23.10 -16.90
N ARG A 160 1.26 -23.37 -16.05
CA ARG A 160 2.48 -24.10 -16.45
C ARG A 160 2.20 -25.55 -16.85
N GLU A 161 1.32 -26.25 -16.13
CA GLU A 161 0.94 -27.63 -16.48
C GLU A 161 0.21 -27.71 -17.82
N LEU A 162 -0.56 -26.68 -18.19
CA LEU A 162 -1.26 -26.58 -19.46
C LEU A 162 -0.35 -26.21 -20.64
N GLY A 163 0.92 -25.88 -20.38
CA GLY A 163 1.88 -25.48 -21.42
C GLY A 163 1.52 -24.16 -22.09
N ASP A 164 0.78 -23.28 -21.40
CA ASP A 164 0.39 -21.99 -21.93
C ASP A 164 1.63 -21.10 -22.05
N GLU A 165 2.03 -20.76 -23.28
CA GLU A 165 3.18 -19.89 -23.56
C GLU A 165 2.99 -18.48 -22.98
N GLY A 166 1.75 -18.10 -22.63
CA GLY A 166 1.43 -16.89 -21.85
C GLY A 166 1.88 -16.95 -20.38
N GLY A 167 2.33 -18.11 -19.89
CA GLY A 167 2.68 -18.36 -18.50
C GLY A 167 3.81 -17.48 -17.96
N GLU A 168 4.74 -17.00 -18.80
CA GLU A 168 5.78 -16.05 -18.35
C GLU A 168 5.20 -14.66 -18.02
N GLN A 169 4.25 -14.17 -18.82
CA GLN A 169 3.61 -12.89 -18.56
C GLN A 169 2.73 -12.97 -17.30
N ILE A 170 1.97 -14.06 -17.14
CA ILE A 170 1.19 -14.31 -15.94
C ILE A 170 2.12 -14.49 -14.73
N ALA A 171 3.25 -15.19 -14.87
CA ALA A 171 4.23 -15.34 -13.79
C ALA A 171 4.83 -14.01 -13.33
N SER A 172 5.22 -13.14 -14.26
CA SER A 172 5.74 -11.81 -13.91
C SER A 172 4.67 -10.93 -13.23
N GLN A 173 3.41 -11.00 -13.69
CA GLN A 173 2.30 -10.29 -13.08
C GLN A 173 1.96 -10.84 -11.70
N ALA A 174 1.92 -12.17 -11.55
CA ALA A 174 1.64 -12.84 -10.28
C ALA A 174 2.78 -12.62 -9.28
N GLU A 175 4.04 -12.56 -9.70
CA GLU A 175 5.16 -12.21 -8.84
C GLU A 175 5.07 -10.74 -8.40
N ALA A 176 4.77 -9.82 -9.33
CA ALA A 176 4.47 -8.42 -8.99
C ALA A 176 3.26 -8.32 -8.05
N LEU A 177 2.22 -9.14 -8.25
CA LEU A 177 1.01 -9.24 -7.43
C LEU A 177 1.25 -9.92 -6.08
N LYS A 178 2.24 -10.79 -5.93
CA LYS A 178 2.66 -11.33 -4.62
C LYS A 178 3.39 -10.29 -3.80
N VAL A 179 4.29 -9.56 -4.47
CA VAL A 179 4.97 -8.42 -3.87
C VAL A 179 3.96 -7.32 -3.53
N SER A 180 2.93 -7.11 -4.36
CA SER A 180 1.90 -6.09 -4.12
C SER A 180 0.65 -6.59 -3.39
N SER A 181 0.50 -7.88 -3.11
CA SER A 181 -0.55 -8.37 -2.19
C SER A 181 -0.09 -8.31 -0.75
N GLY A 182 1.22 -8.35 -0.51
CA GLY A 182 1.76 -8.32 0.85
C GLY A 182 1.69 -9.66 1.55
N ALA A 183 1.83 -10.78 0.84
CA ALA A 183 1.92 -12.10 1.48
C ALA A 183 3.12 -12.21 2.43
N SER A 184 4.25 -11.64 1.98
CA SER A 184 5.42 -11.30 2.77
C SER A 184 6.06 -10.12 2.04
N LEU A 185 5.69 -8.90 2.43
CA LEU A 185 6.28 -7.70 1.85
C LEU A 185 7.59 -7.43 2.56
N LYS A 186 8.73 -7.82 1.98
CA LYS A 186 10.04 -7.42 2.49
C LYS A 186 10.19 -5.92 2.29
N LEU A 187 9.79 -5.13 3.30
CA LEU A 187 9.76 -3.66 3.21
C LEU A 187 11.18 -3.07 3.06
N LEU A 188 12.19 -3.83 3.48
CA LEU A 188 13.58 -3.42 3.48
C LEU A 188 14.49 -4.65 3.45
N ASP A 189 15.56 -4.58 2.67
CA ASP A 189 16.67 -5.54 2.66
C ASP A 189 18.00 -4.80 2.50
N LEU A 190 18.58 -4.36 3.61
CA LEU A 190 19.88 -3.67 3.60
C LEU A 190 21.01 -4.64 3.92
N SER A 191 21.18 -5.68 3.09
CA SER A 191 22.43 -6.45 3.15
C SER A 191 23.56 -5.54 2.66
N SER A 192 24.35 -4.96 3.57
CA SER A 192 25.61 -4.21 3.32
C SER A 192 25.56 -2.73 2.87
N ALA A 193 24.53 -1.95 3.20
CA ALA A 193 24.56 -0.50 2.95
C ALA A 193 25.61 0.21 3.83
N SER A 194 26.58 0.90 3.19
CA SER A 194 27.50 1.77 3.92
C SER A 194 26.76 3.02 4.40
N LEU A 195 26.93 3.36 5.68
CA LEU A 195 26.30 4.55 6.25
C LEU A 195 26.78 5.81 5.50
N PRO A 196 25.89 6.74 5.16
CA PRO A 196 26.26 7.91 4.38
C PRO A 196 27.29 8.76 5.14
N ALA A 197 28.20 9.41 4.41
CA ALA A 197 29.26 10.24 5.00
C ALA A 197 28.72 11.38 5.88
N SER A 198 27.46 11.77 5.68
CA SER A 198 26.73 12.74 6.51
C SER A 198 26.49 12.26 7.95
N CYS A 199 26.63 10.96 8.23
CA CYS A 199 26.43 10.40 9.57
C CYS A 199 27.47 10.83 10.60
N GLY A 200 28.57 11.49 10.20
CA GLY A 200 29.62 11.91 11.14
C GLY A 200 30.27 10.76 11.92
N ILE A 201 30.02 9.51 11.50
CA ILE A 201 30.57 8.32 12.13
C ILE A 201 32.00 8.16 11.62
N THR A 202 32.97 8.32 12.53
CA THR A 202 34.35 7.94 12.27
C THR A 202 34.50 6.47 12.65
N ALA A 203 34.47 5.59 11.64
CA ALA A 203 34.68 4.16 11.82
C ALA A 203 36.09 3.77 11.36
N HIS A 204 36.87 3.19 12.28
CA HIS A 204 38.00 2.34 11.96
C HIS A 204 37.55 0.89 12.15
N GLY A 205 36.68 0.42 11.26
CA GLY A 205 35.99 -0.87 11.40
C GLY A 205 34.89 -1.10 10.36
N SER A 206 34.12 -2.18 10.52
CA SER A 206 32.94 -2.52 9.71
C SER A 206 31.70 -2.58 10.59
N ALA A 207 30.59 -2.01 10.11
CA ALA A 207 29.28 -2.17 10.73
C ALA A 207 28.26 -2.56 9.64
N VAL A 208 27.49 -3.60 9.87
CA VAL A 208 26.43 -4.10 9.00
C VAL A 208 25.13 -4.11 9.80
N LEU A 209 24.09 -3.48 9.26
CA LEU A 209 22.76 -3.46 9.84
C LEU A 209 21.79 -4.14 8.86
N ASP A 210 21.38 -5.35 9.18
CA ASP A 210 20.36 -6.08 8.43
C ASP A 210 19.00 -5.79 9.06
N VAL A 211 18.07 -5.26 8.27
CA VAL A 211 16.68 -5.04 8.71
C VAL A 211 15.78 -5.76 7.74
N THR A 212 14.90 -6.60 8.27
CA THR A 212 13.81 -7.24 7.53
C THR A 212 12.51 -6.85 8.22
N ALA A 213 11.52 -6.45 7.43
CA ALA A 213 10.17 -6.23 7.91
C ALA A 213 9.22 -6.90 6.93
N GLU A 214 8.25 -7.65 7.47
CA GLU A 214 7.27 -8.43 6.74
C GLU A 214 5.86 -8.04 7.22
N LEU A 215 5.04 -7.54 6.30
CA LEU A 215 3.63 -7.24 6.55
C LEU A 215 2.75 -8.32 5.91
N SER A 216 1.65 -8.69 6.59
CA SER A 216 0.58 -9.54 6.07
C SER A 216 -0.79 -8.94 6.38
N PRO A 217 -1.33 -8.08 5.49
CA PRO A 217 -2.56 -7.35 5.74
C PRO A 217 -3.81 -8.18 5.39
N VAL A 218 -4.87 -7.93 6.15
CA VAL A 218 -6.22 -8.44 5.95
C VAL A 218 -7.18 -7.25 6.00
N LEU A 219 -8.16 -7.20 5.11
CA LEU A 219 -9.13 -6.12 5.02
C LEU A 219 -10.54 -6.68 5.08
N ASP A 220 -11.36 -6.08 5.94
CA ASP A 220 -12.77 -6.37 6.07
C ASP A 220 -13.57 -5.10 5.88
N LEU A 221 -14.40 -5.07 4.85
CA LEU A 221 -15.33 -3.98 4.53
C LEU A 221 -16.76 -4.50 4.57
N GLU A 222 -17.58 -3.97 5.46
CA GLU A 222 -19.01 -4.24 5.53
C GLU A 222 -19.79 -2.95 5.29
N VAL A 223 -20.71 -2.99 4.32
CA VAL A 223 -21.55 -1.85 3.96
C VAL A 223 -23.01 -2.29 3.99
N HIS A 224 -23.84 -1.53 4.70
CA HIS A 224 -25.28 -1.68 4.70
C HIS A 224 -25.94 -0.35 4.36
N VAL A 225 -26.64 -0.30 3.24
CA VAL A 225 -27.50 0.80 2.83
C VAL A 225 -28.95 0.35 2.93
N GLY A 226 -29.81 1.20 3.49
CA GLY A 226 -31.22 0.90 3.62
C GLY A 226 -32.07 2.16 3.72
N PRO A 227 -33.41 2.01 3.59
CA PRO A 227 -34.29 3.16 3.60
C PRO A 227 -34.40 3.77 5.00
N ARG A 228 -34.48 5.09 5.06
CA ARG A 228 -34.88 5.86 6.23
C ARG A 228 -36.31 6.34 6.08
N GLY A 229 -37.16 6.06 7.07
CA GLY A 229 -38.57 6.44 7.08
C GLY A 229 -39.47 5.47 6.31
N LYS A 230 -40.77 5.46 6.65
CA LYS A 230 -41.75 4.52 6.07
C LYS A 230 -42.53 5.08 4.86
N LEU A 231 -42.80 6.39 4.86
CA LEU A 231 -43.67 7.03 3.86
C LEU A 231 -42.90 7.55 2.63
N ASN A 232 -41.69 8.06 2.85
CA ASN A 232 -40.78 8.53 1.81
C ASN A 232 -39.39 7.95 2.11
N PRO A 233 -39.11 6.70 1.70
CA PRO A 233 -37.84 6.06 1.99
C PRO A 233 -36.72 6.82 1.30
N VAL A 234 -35.82 7.42 2.08
CA VAL A 234 -34.58 8.02 1.57
C VAL A 234 -33.45 7.04 1.84
N PRO A 235 -32.60 6.71 0.85
CA PRO A 235 -31.44 5.86 1.08
C PRO A 235 -30.54 6.44 2.17
N GLU A 236 -30.13 5.60 3.11
CA GLU A 236 -29.25 5.97 4.22
C GLU A 236 -28.23 4.85 4.46
N LEU A 237 -27.00 5.25 4.75
CA LEU A 237 -25.98 4.35 5.25
C LEU A 237 -26.38 3.91 6.67
N LYS A 238 -26.69 2.62 6.85
CA LYS A 238 -27.05 2.04 8.15
C LYS A 238 -25.83 1.53 8.89
N GLN A 239 -24.89 0.98 8.14
CA GLN A 239 -23.64 0.48 8.67
C GLN A 239 -22.52 0.68 7.67
N LEU A 240 -21.37 1.10 8.17
CA LEU A 240 -20.09 1.02 7.48
C LEU A 240 -19.06 0.55 8.49
N ARG A 241 -18.57 -0.67 8.33
CA ARG A 241 -17.45 -1.18 9.10
C ARG A 241 -16.30 -1.39 8.15
N PHE A 242 -15.17 -0.76 8.45
CA PHE A 242 -13.91 -0.97 7.72
C PHE A 242 -12.84 -1.32 8.73
N VAL A 243 -12.26 -2.50 8.59
CA VAL A 243 -11.23 -3.03 9.47
C VAL A 243 -10.04 -3.43 8.62
N ALA A 244 -8.88 -2.89 8.96
CA ALA A 244 -7.60 -3.39 8.53
C ALA A 244 -7.00 -4.18 9.70
N SER A 245 -6.66 -5.43 9.45
CA SER A 245 -5.89 -6.24 10.38
C SER A 245 -4.65 -6.81 9.73
N GLY A 246 -3.79 -7.45 10.52
CA GLY A 246 -2.63 -8.13 9.98
C GLY A 246 -1.51 -8.32 10.97
N LYS A 247 -0.46 -8.99 10.49
CA LYS A 247 0.77 -9.25 11.23
C LYS A 247 1.92 -8.47 10.62
N LEU A 248 2.70 -7.79 11.45
CA LEU A 248 3.96 -7.13 11.12
C LEU A 248 5.09 -7.79 11.91
N ASP A 249 5.95 -8.51 11.21
CA ASP A 249 7.18 -9.09 11.78
C ASP A 249 8.38 -8.23 11.38
N VAL A 250 9.10 -7.69 12.36
CA VAL A 250 10.30 -6.86 12.15
C VAL A 250 11.48 -7.53 12.84
N SER A 251 12.55 -7.79 12.10
CA SER A 251 13.83 -8.24 12.64
C SER A 251 14.93 -7.27 12.26
N ALA A 252 15.73 -6.86 13.22
CA ALA A 252 16.93 -6.07 13.01
C ALA A 252 18.14 -6.78 13.60
N ARG A 253 19.22 -6.91 12.83
CA ARG A 253 20.47 -7.52 13.24
C ARG A 253 21.62 -6.56 12.96
N LEU A 254 22.36 -6.20 14.00
CA LEU A 254 23.52 -5.33 13.94
C LEU A 254 24.77 -6.16 14.21
N HIS A 255 25.74 -6.06 13.30
CA HIS A 255 27.08 -6.62 13.43
C HIS A 255 28.10 -5.51 13.31
N GLY A 256 28.91 -5.29 14.35
CA GLY A 256 29.96 -4.29 14.37
C GLY A 256 31.29 -4.88 14.79
N ALA A 257 32.38 -4.44 14.15
CA ALA A 257 33.74 -4.73 14.58
C ALA A 257 34.63 -3.49 14.40
N GLY A 258 35.48 -3.21 15.38
CA GLY A 258 36.47 -2.13 15.34
C GLY A 258 36.16 -0.96 16.28
N THR A 259 36.67 0.23 15.95
CA THR A 259 36.41 1.46 16.72
C THR A 259 35.42 2.34 15.96
N VAL A 260 34.27 2.62 16.56
CA VAL A 260 33.20 3.40 15.95
C VAL A 260 32.72 4.45 16.95
N THR A 261 32.79 5.71 16.54
CA THR A 261 32.23 6.84 17.29
C THR A 261 31.39 7.70 16.38
N GLY A 262 30.12 7.90 16.73
CA GLY A 262 29.23 8.83 16.05
C GLY A 262 27.74 8.58 16.36
N SER A 263 26.91 9.51 15.93
CA SER A 263 25.46 9.39 15.99
C SER A 263 24.85 9.75 14.64
N CYS A 264 23.92 8.95 14.15
CA CYS A 264 23.23 9.18 12.90
C CYS A 264 21.76 8.83 13.00
N ALA A 265 20.91 9.72 12.49
CA ALA A 265 19.52 9.42 12.18
C ALA A 265 19.42 9.25 10.67
N VAL A 266 18.92 8.11 10.21
CA VAL A 266 18.82 7.79 8.79
C VAL A 266 17.42 7.28 8.48
N ASP A 267 16.84 7.81 7.40
CA ASP A 267 15.70 7.18 6.75
C ASP A 267 16.22 6.03 5.88
N LEU A 268 15.89 4.81 6.29
CA LEU A 268 16.40 3.60 5.63
C LEU A 268 15.81 3.44 4.23
N LEU A 269 14.65 4.04 3.95
CA LEU A 269 14.03 4.01 2.64
C LEU A 269 14.72 4.98 1.68
N GLU A 270 15.09 6.18 2.15
CA GLU A 270 15.90 7.11 1.35
C GLU A 270 17.24 6.47 0.93
N LEU A 271 17.90 5.73 1.83
CA LEU A 271 19.11 4.97 1.51
C LEU A 271 18.87 3.89 0.45
N ALA A 272 17.70 3.26 0.45
CA ALA A 272 17.32 2.23 -0.51
C ALA A 272 16.92 2.81 -1.88
N GLY A 273 16.99 4.13 -2.09
CA GLY A 273 16.63 4.80 -3.34
C GLY A 273 15.27 5.50 -3.33
N GLY A 274 14.68 5.69 -2.16
CA GLY A 274 13.40 6.38 -1.95
C GLY A 274 12.34 5.49 -1.33
N VAL A 275 11.17 6.06 -1.02
CA VAL A 275 10.00 5.31 -0.56
C VAL A 275 9.29 4.77 -1.80
N PRO A 276 9.43 3.48 -2.17
CA PRO A 276 8.50 2.92 -3.15
C PRO A 276 7.13 2.93 -2.48
N SER A 277 6.23 3.82 -2.91
CA SER A 277 4.81 3.55 -2.73
C SER A 277 4.57 2.24 -3.48
N LEU A 278 4.20 1.19 -2.76
CA LEU A 278 3.82 -0.08 -3.36
C LEU A 278 2.31 0.01 -3.60
N PRO A 279 1.86 0.38 -4.81
CA PRO A 279 0.44 0.32 -5.11
C PRO A 279 0.02 -1.14 -4.98
N LEU A 280 -0.85 -1.44 -4.03
CA LEU A 280 -1.48 -2.75 -3.97
C LEU A 280 -2.47 -2.81 -5.16
N PRO A 281 -2.81 -4.02 -5.64
CA PRO A 281 -3.78 -4.14 -6.72
C PRO A 281 -5.09 -3.45 -6.32
N THR A 282 -5.70 -2.75 -7.28
CA THR A 282 -7.04 -2.22 -7.09
C THR A 282 -8.01 -3.39 -6.95
N LEU A 283 -8.58 -3.54 -5.76
CA LEU A 283 -9.50 -4.62 -5.47
C LEU A 283 -10.86 -4.24 -6.05
N THR A 284 -11.27 -4.95 -7.09
CA THR A 284 -12.56 -4.74 -7.75
C THR A 284 -13.44 -5.95 -7.53
N PHE A 285 -14.58 -5.73 -6.90
CA PHE A 285 -15.55 -6.75 -6.54
C PHE A 285 -16.88 -6.43 -7.21
N TRP A 286 -17.50 -7.40 -7.87
CA TRP A 286 -18.84 -7.21 -8.42
C TRP A 286 -19.88 -7.71 -7.42
N VAL A 287 -20.59 -6.78 -6.79
CA VAL A 287 -21.74 -7.11 -5.93
C VAL A 287 -23.00 -7.01 -6.77
N GLY A 288 -23.32 -8.09 -7.48
CA GLY A 288 -24.38 -8.05 -8.49
C GLY A 288 -24.06 -7.04 -9.61
N PRO A 289 -24.90 -6.04 -9.89
CA PRO A 289 -24.61 -5.06 -10.93
C PRO A 289 -23.62 -3.96 -10.51
N VAL A 290 -23.27 -3.87 -9.22
CA VAL A 290 -22.44 -2.78 -8.70
C VAL A 290 -20.97 -3.20 -8.63
N PRO A 291 -20.07 -2.48 -9.32
CA PRO A 291 -18.64 -2.65 -9.05
C PRO A 291 -18.32 -1.94 -7.74
N VAL A 292 -17.80 -2.65 -6.75
CA VAL A 292 -17.23 -2.11 -5.51
C VAL A 292 -15.72 -2.09 -5.65
N ILE A 293 -15.12 -0.92 -5.45
CA ILE A 293 -13.72 -0.70 -5.78
C ILE A 293 -13.01 -0.16 -4.56
N VAL A 294 -12.06 -0.94 -4.08
CA VAL A 294 -11.21 -0.62 -2.95
C VAL A 294 -9.79 -0.50 -3.49
N THR A 295 -9.27 0.72 -3.57
CA THR A 295 -7.86 0.93 -3.84
C THR A 295 -7.12 0.94 -2.52
N THR A 296 -6.02 0.20 -2.46
CA THR A 296 -5.19 0.13 -1.26
C THR A 296 -3.76 0.47 -1.63
N ASN A 297 -3.12 1.26 -0.77
CA ASN A 297 -1.73 1.63 -0.93
C ASN A 297 -1.02 1.36 0.38
N VAL A 298 0.12 0.68 0.33
CA VAL A 298 0.99 0.52 1.49
C VAL A 298 2.15 1.47 1.33
N VAL A 299 2.28 2.38 2.29
CA VAL A 299 3.40 3.31 2.40
C VAL A 299 4.32 2.76 3.50
N PRO A 300 5.43 2.10 3.13
CA PRO A 300 6.40 1.66 4.14
C PRO A 300 7.02 2.87 4.83
N THR A 301 7.40 2.69 6.10
CA THR A 301 8.23 3.64 6.83
C THR A 301 9.37 2.87 7.51
N ALA A 302 10.61 3.34 7.39
CA ALA A 302 11.73 2.72 8.08
C ALA A 302 12.76 3.78 8.47
N LYS A 303 13.01 3.92 9.78
CA LYS A 303 13.93 4.91 10.34
C LYS A 303 14.87 4.23 11.32
N ALA A 304 16.15 4.57 11.25
CA ALA A 304 17.16 4.13 12.21
C ALA A 304 17.83 5.35 12.86
N ASP A 305 17.76 5.42 14.19
CA ASP A 305 18.51 6.35 15.02
C ASP A 305 19.63 5.57 15.72
N LEU A 306 20.86 5.71 15.22
CA LEU A 306 22.04 5.03 15.74
C LEU A 306 22.89 6.02 16.53
N ALA A 307 23.33 5.67 17.73
CA ALA A 307 24.31 6.41 18.53
C ALA A 307 25.33 5.41 19.08
N LEU A 308 26.42 5.25 18.33
CA LEU A 308 27.44 4.22 18.56
C LEU A 308 28.71 4.88 19.11
N SER A 309 29.17 4.42 20.27
CA SER A 309 30.49 4.76 20.81
C SER A 309 31.13 3.50 21.40
N PHE A 310 32.03 2.86 20.65
CA PHE A 310 32.77 1.70 21.14
C PHE A 310 34.20 1.65 20.60
N THR A 311 35.11 1.12 21.41
CA THR A 311 36.53 0.96 21.07
C THR A 311 36.87 -0.52 21.03
N ALA A 312 37.28 -1.02 19.86
CA ALA A 312 37.80 -2.38 19.64
C ALA A 312 36.90 -3.52 20.16
N ALA A 313 35.58 -3.42 19.95
CA ALA A 313 34.63 -4.44 20.33
C ALA A 313 33.98 -5.10 19.11
N GLU A 314 33.85 -6.43 19.13
CA GLU A 314 32.84 -7.12 18.33
C GLU A 314 31.50 -6.97 19.03
N VAL A 315 30.50 -6.47 18.33
CA VAL A 315 29.13 -6.28 18.84
C VAL A 315 28.18 -6.99 17.90
N GLU A 316 27.41 -7.91 18.45
CA GLU A 316 26.28 -8.55 17.76
C GLU A 316 25.01 -8.26 18.56
N ALA A 317 24.02 -7.65 17.91
CA ALA A 317 22.71 -7.43 18.50
C ALA A 317 21.62 -7.86 17.54
N GLU A 318 20.63 -8.57 18.04
CA GLU A 318 19.45 -8.98 17.29
C GLU A 318 18.20 -8.57 18.05
N ALA A 319 17.25 -7.97 17.37
CA ALA A 319 15.93 -7.67 17.90
C ALA A 319 14.88 -8.17 16.93
N GLN A 320 13.86 -8.84 17.46
CA GLN A 320 12.71 -9.34 16.72
C GLN A 320 11.44 -8.84 17.41
N THR A 321 10.56 -8.20 16.64
CA THR A 321 9.28 -7.70 17.11
C THR A 321 8.19 -8.22 16.19
N THR A 322 7.16 -8.81 16.77
CA THR A 322 5.94 -9.23 16.09
C THR A 322 4.80 -8.38 16.62
N ALA A 323 4.09 -7.69 15.74
CA ALA A 323 2.88 -6.94 16.04
C ALA A 323 1.71 -7.56 15.26
N GLU A 324 0.62 -7.87 15.95
CA GLU A 324 -0.67 -8.20 15.35
C GLU A 324 -1.60 -7.02 15.63
N LEU A 325 -2.23 -6.48 14.60
CA LEU A 325 -3.11 -5.32 14.78
C LEU A 325 -4.45 -5.60 14.14
N GLU A 326 -5.50 -5.16 14.82
CA GLU A 326 -6.82 -4.94 14.23
C GLU A 326 -7.20 -3.49 14.50
N ALA A 327 -7.41 -2.73 13.43
CA ALA A 327 -7.69 -1.32 13.48
C ALA A 327 -8.75 -0.94 12.46
N GLY A 328 -9.70 -0.09 12.83
CA GLY A 328 -10.77 0.25 11.92
C GLY A 328 -11.75 1.25 12.46
N VAL A 329 -12.82 1.43 11.69
CA VAL A 329 -13.96 2.26 12.04
C VAL A 329 -15.25 1.47 11.87
N ASP A 330 -16.19 1.68 12.77
CA ASP A 330 -17.54 1.11 12.73
C ASP A 330 -18.54 2.25 12.89
N TYR A 331 -19.21 2.60 11.79
CA TYR A 331 -20.37 3.45 11.80
C TYR A 331 -21.61 2.58 11.92
N ARG A 332 -22.34 2.69 13.02
CA ARG A 332 -23.62 2.01 13.26
C ARG A 332 -24.51 2.89 14.11
N ASP A 333 -25.81 2.89 13.81
CA ASP A 333 -26.83 3.65 14.56
C ASP A 333 -26.49 5.15 14.69
N GLU A 334 -26.06 5.77 13.58
CA GLU A 334 -25.64 7.19 13.51
C GLU A 334 -24.41 7.54 14.38
N THR A 335 -23.70 6.54 14.92
CA THR A 335 -22.51 6.73 15.75
C THR A 335 -21.28 6.11 15.10
N TRP A 336 -20.17 6.84 15.14
CA TRP A 336 -18.85 6.32 14.79
C TRP A 336 -18.16 5.74 16.01
N ARG A 337 -17.56 4.57 15.85
CA ARG A 337 -16.70 3.92 16.84
C ARG A 337 -15.39 3.54 16.17
N THR A 338 -14.32 3.59 16.93
CA THR A 338 -13.04 3.03 16.50
C THR A 338 -12.96 1.57 16.93
N ILE A 339 -12.39 0.73 16.06
CA ILE A 339 -12.01 -0.64 16.35
C ILE A 339 -10.50 -0.62 16.58
N TRP A 340 -10.04 -1.17 17.71
CA TRP A 340 -8.64 -1.13 18.08
C TRP A 340 -8.26 -2.26 19.02
N GLU A 341 -7.64 -3.30 18.47
CA GLU A 341 -7.21 -4.49 19.21
C GLU A 341 -5.78 -4.88 18.81
N PRO A 342 -4.74 -4.17 19.34
CA PRO A 342 -3.36 -4.51 19.07
C PRO A 342 -2.84 -5.57 20.04
N ALA A 343 -2.04 -6.50 19.52
CA ALA A 343 -1.21 -7.42 20.27
C ALA A 343 0.26 -7.31 19.79
N CYS A 344 1.22 -7.41 20.71
CA CYS A 344 2.63 -7.36 20.35
C CYS A 344 3.43 -8.31 21.23
N SER A 345 4.45 -8.90 20.62
CA SER A 345 5.53 -9.59 21.32
C SER A 345 6.87 -9.10 20.77
N ALA A 346 7.86 -8.93 21.65
CA ALA A 346 9.21 -8.58 21.25
C ALA A 346 10.21 -9.50 21.95
N SER A 347 11.32 -9.78 21.28
CA SER A 347 12.44 -10.52 21.81
C SER A 347 13.74 -9.92 21.27
N GLY A 348 14.84 -10.16 21.95
CA GLY A 348 16.13 -9.68 21.48
C GLY A 348 17.28 -10.29 22.26
N THR A 349 18.44 -10.27 21.62
CA THR A 349 19.70 -10.71 22.19
C THR A 349 20.78 -9.69 21.86
N ALA A 350 21.74 -9.54 22.75
CA ALA A 350 22.91 -8.71 22.51
C ALA A 350 24.11 -9.40 23.12
N SER A 351 25.22 -9.40 22.39
CA SER A 351 26.49 -9.94 22.82
C SER A 351 27.64 -9.02 22.42
N VAL A 352 28.66 -9.00 23.27
CA VAL A 352 29.87 -8.21 23.08
C VAL A 352 31.06 -9.18 23.19
N GLY A 353 31.87 -9.25 22.14
CA GLY A 353 32.97 -10.19 22.02
C GLY A 353 34.25 -9.75 22.75
N ALA A 354 34.60 -8.47 22.72
CA ALA A 354 35.92 -7.99 23.18
C ALA A 354 35.84 -6.90 24.26
N PRO A 355 36.82 -6.85 25.18
CA PRO A 355 36.85 -5.88 26.26
C PRO A 355 37.12 -4.46 25.80
N GLY A 356 36.44 -3.49 26.42
CA GLY A 356 36.60 -2.08 26.12
C GLY A 356 35.48 -1.23 26.71
N ALA A 357 35.67 0.09 26.67
CA ALA A 357 34.60 1.03 26.95
C ALA A 357 33.58 1.00 25.80
N ILE A 358 32.33 0.69 26.14
CA ILE A 358 31.22 0.57 25.21
C ILE A 358 30.09 1.42 25.75
N THR A 359 29.57 2.29 24.89
CA THR A 359 28.30 2.98 25.04
C THR A 359 27.64 2.96 23.67
N ALA A 360 26.84 1.94 23.43
CA ALA A 360 26.08 1.79 22.20
C ALA A 360 24.61 2.00 22.51
N SER A 361 23.95 2.83 21.72
CA SER A 361 22.50 2.85 21.65
C SER A 361 22.07 2.87 20.19
N GLY A 362 21.06 2.11 19.85
CA GLY A 362 20.50 2.08 18.52
C GLY A 362 19.01 1.88 18.62
N LYS A 363 18.24 2.71 17.95
CA LYS A 363 16.81 2.54 17.78
C LYS A 363 16.54 2.32 16.30
N VAL A 364 16.00 1.16 15.96
CA VAL A 364 15.47 0.90 14.63
C VAL A 364 13.95 0.92 14.75
N SER A 365 13.30 1.56 13.80
CA SER A 365 11.84 1.55 13.68
C SER A 365 11.47 1.22 12.25
N ALA A 366 10.50 0.32 12.11
CA ALA A 366 9.96 -0.07 10.83
C ALA A 366 8.44 -0.14 10.98
N GLY A 367 7.75 0.28 9.94
CA GLY A 367 6.31 0.41 9.94
C GLY A 367 5.75 0.40 8.54
N ALA A 368 4.44 0.38 8.48
CA ALA A 368 3.69 0.47 7.26
C ALA A 368 2.40 1.25 7.54
N GLU A 369 2.04 2.12 6.61
CA GLU A 369 0.76 2.79 6.59
C GLU A 369 -0.06 2.22 5.44
N LEU A 370 -1.16 1.58 5.79
CA LEU A 370 -2.16 1.13 4.85
C LEU A 370 -3.17 2.26 4.65
N ARG A 371 -3.26 2.71 3.41
CA ARG A 371 -4.26 3.69 2.95
C ARG A 371 -5.29 2.96 2.13
N ALA A 372 -6.54 2.97 2.55
CA ALA A 372 -7.64 2.41 1.78
C ALA A 372 -8.53 3.53 1.23
N ARG A 373 -9.04 3.36 0.02
CA ARG A 373 -10.00 4.28 -0.60
C ARG A 373 -11.13 3.49 -1.23
N LEU A 374 -12.35 3.97 -1.04
CA LEU A 374 -13.55 3.39 -1.61
C LEU A 374 -14.02 4.31 -2.74
N TYR A 375 -13.98 3.84 -3.99
CA TYR A 375 -14.24 4.67 -5.19
C TYR A 375 -13.42 5.96 -5.27
N GLY A 376 -12.15 5.92 -4.86
CA GLY A 376 -11.26 7.09 -4.86
C GLY A 376 -11.56 8.12 -3.76
N ILE A 377 -12.60 7.91 -2.94
CA ILE A 377 -12.83 8.68 -1.72
C ILE A 377 -11.89 8.14 -0.65
N LEU A 378 -11.13 9.04 -0.01
CA LEU A 378 -10.21 8.67 1.07
C LEU A 378 -10.98 7.93 2.19
N GLY A 379 -10.50 6.74 2.53
CA GLY A 379 -10.98 5.95 3.65
C GLY A 379 -10.10 6.16 4.89
N PRO A 380 -10.23 5.30 5.91
CA PRO A 380 -9.30 5.31 7.02
C PRO A 380 -7.90 4.88 6.56
N ASN A 381 -6.90 5.62 7.01
CA ASN A 381 -5.50 5.27 6.96
C ASN A 381 -5.14 4.63 8.31
N VAL A 382 -4.50 3.46 8.26
CA VAL A 382 -4.05 2.75 9.45
C VAL A 382 -2.54 2.59 9.33
N GLY A 383 -1.82 3.17 10.29
CA GLY A 383 -0.37 3.05 10.37
C GLY A 383 0.05 2.23 11.56
N VAL A 384 1.01 1.34 11.35
CA VAL A 384 1.76 0.69 12.44
C VAL A 384 3.24 0.98 12.27
N GLN A 385 3.91 1.23 13.39
CA GLN A 385 5.34 1.37 13.50
C GLN A 385 5.83 0.58 14.71
N ALA A 386 6.53 -0.51 14.45
CA ALA A 386 7.32 -1.19 15.46
C ALA A 386 8.67 -0.48 15.63
N TYR A 387 9.21 -0.50 16.84
CA TYR A 387 10.58 -0.09 17.10
C TYR A 387 11.27 -1.07 18.04
N ALA A 388 12.58 -1.20 17.86
CA ALA A 388 13.48 -1.87 18.76
C ALA A 388 14.60 -0.90 19.12
N ARG A 389 14.92 -0.81 20.41
CA ARG A 389 15.99 0.00 20.95
C ARG A 389 16.96 -0.90 21.71
N VAL A 390 18.20 -0.97 21.24
CA VAL A 390 19.29 -1.61 21.96
C VAL A 390 20.08 -0.54 22.69
N THR A 391 20.41 -0.77 23.95
CA THR A 391 21.39 0.01 24.71
C THR A 391 22.38 -0.95 25.34
N ALA A 392 23.67 -0.73 25.17
CA ALA A 392 24.73 -1.53 25.77
C ALA A 392 25.78 -0.60 26.39
N GLU A 393 26.14 -0.88 27.63
CA GLU A 393 27.16 -0.16 28.37
C GLU A 393 28.14 -1.12 29.05
N THR A 394 29.40 -0.70 29.15
CA THR A 394 30.40 -1.37 30.01
C THR A 394 30.90 -0.38 31.04
N ALA A 395 31.02 -0.84 32.29
CA ALA A 395 31.59 -0.06 33.39
C ALA A 395 33.02 -0.52 33.70
N PRO A 396 33.95 0.38 34.08
CA PRO A 396 35.26 -0.02 34.61
C PRO A 396 35.10 -1.05 35.74
N PRO A 397 35.88 -2.16 35.75
CA PRO A 397 37.09 -2.44 34.97
C PRO A 397 36.88 -3.03 33.56
N TYR A 398 35.70 -2.90 32.96
CA TYR A 398 35.34 -3.45 31.64
C TYR A 398 35.42 -4.98 31.59
N CYS A 399 34.95 -5.62 32.66
CA CYS A 399 34.90 -7.08 32.79
C CYS A 399 33.53 -7.67 32.45
N SER A 400 32.50 -6.84 32.51
CA SER A 400 31.12 -7.20 32.23
C SER A 400 30.47 -6.14 31.37
N TYR A 401 29.56 -6.57 30.51
CA TYR A 401 28.65 -5.67 29.83
C TYR A 401 27.26 -5.74 30.47
N ASP A 402 26.53 -4.65 30.31
CA ASP A 402 25.10 -4.58 30.57
C ASP A 402 24.42 -4.14 29.29
N ALA A 403 23.62 -5.03 28.72
CA ALA A 403 22.86 -4.76 27.52
C ALA A 403 21.38 -4.91 27.80
N ARG A 404 20.61 -4.03 27.18
CA ARG A 404 19.16 -3.95 27.29
C ARG A 404 18.59 -3.75 25.91
N VAL A 405 17.58 -4.54 25.59
CA VAL A 405 16.83 -4.43 24.34
C VAL A 405 15.42 -4.04 24.71
N ASP A 406 15.07 -2.78 24.56
CA ASP A 406 13.68 -2.32 24.65
C ASP A 406 13.00 -2.47 23.30
N GLY A 407 11.70 -2.69 23.30
CA GLY A 407 10.89 -2.72 22.09
C GLY A 407 9.60 -1.94 22.29
N GLY A 408 8.95 -1.59 21.21
CA GLY A 408 7.59 -1.09 21.30
C GLY A 408 6.89 -1.03 19.97
N VAL A 409 5.58 -0.84 20.05
CA VAL A 409 4.74 -0.62 18.88
C VAL A 409 3.96 0.67 19.10
N ARG A 410 4.08 1.55 18.13
CA ARG A 410 3.19 2.68 17.95
C ARG A 410 2.27 2.32 16.81
N ALA A 411 0.98 2.48 16.98
CA ALA A 411 0.09 2.45 15.85
C ALA A 411 -0.90 3.60 15.96
N TYR A 412 -1.31 4.08 14.80
CA TYR A 412 -2.16 5.23 14.64
C TYR A 412 -3.23 4.92 13.60
N ALA A 413 -4.39 5.52 13.80
CA ALA A 413 -5.47 5.51 12.83
C ALA A 413 -5.84 6.95 12.55
N GLU A 414 -5.88 7.29 11.27
CA GLU A 414 -6.28 8.60 10.77
C GLU A 414 -7.40 8.38 9.76
N ALA A 415 -8.50 9.12 9.87
CA ALA A 415 -9.48 9.16 8.80
C ALA A 415 -9.28 10.45 8.01
N GLU A 416 -8.87 10.33 6.76
CA GLU A 416 -8.84 11.45 5.85
C GLU A 416 -10.14 11.48 5.04
N ALA A 417 -10.81 12.63 5.02
CA ALA A 417 -11.86 12.91 4.06
C ALA A 417 -11.24 13.73 2.92
N GLY A 418 -11.21 13.14 1.74
CA GLY A 418 -10.61 13.73 0.55
C GLY A 418 -11.06 13.04 -0.73
N VAL A 419 -10.65 13.59 -1.85
CA VAL A 419 -10.89 13.03 -3.18
C VAL A 419 -9.53 12.84 -3.86
N SER A 420 -9.27 11.63 -4.35
CA SER A 420 -8.14 11.39 -5.25
C SER A 420 -8.55 11.65 -6.68
N VAL A 421 -7.73 12.43 -7.39
CA VAL A 421 -7.91 12.74 -8.81
C VAL A 421 -6.60 12.39 -9.53
N GLY A 422 -6.56 11.21 -10.14
CA GLY A 422 -5.32 10.68 -10.73
C GLY A 422 -4.20 10.52 -9.69
N PRO A 423 -3.00 11.09 -9.90
CA PRO A 423 -1.90 11.02 -8.92
C PRO A 423 -2.02 12.05 -7.78
N LEU A 424 -3.05 12.91 -7.78
CA LEU A 424 -3.22 13.97 -6.78
C LEU A 424 -4.24 13.54 -5.72
N ASP A 425 -3.83 13.59 -4.46
CA ASP A 425 -4.72 13.39 -3.32
C ASP A 425 -5.08 14.76 -2.72
N LEU A 426 -6.36 15.12 -2.77
CA LEU A 426 -6.88 16.33 -2.14
C LEU A 426 -7.55 15.98 -0.81
N THR A 427 -6.80 16.10 0.29
CA THR A 427 -7.35 15.95 1.65
C THR A 427 -8.06 17.23 2.06
N PHE A 428 -9.38 17.15 2.31
CA PHE A 428 -10.18 18.29 2.79
C PHE A 428 -10.18 18.39 4.31
N LYS A 429 -10.08 17.25 4.99
CA LYS A 429 -10.09 17.16 6.45
C LYS A 429 -9.45 15.86 6.90
N SER A 430 -8.47 15.95 7.80
CA SER A 430 -8.03 14.79 8.58
C SER A 430 -8.74 14.75 9.92
N LEU A 431 -8.96 13.53 10.41
CA LEU A 431 -9.40 13.27 11.77
C LEU A 431 -8.41 12.27 12.36
N ASP A 432 -7.57 12.75 13.27
CA ASP A 432 -6.74 11.89 14.11
C ASP A 432 -7.68 11.07 14.99
N LEU A 433 -7.88 9.81 14.65
CA LEU A 433 -8.77 8.93 15.41
C LEU A 433 -8.05 8.46 16.67
N VAL A 434 -6.79 8.03 16.51
CA VAL A 434 -5.97 7.42 17.57
C VAL A 434 -4.48 7.60 17.23
N ASP A 435 -3.68 8.10 18.18
CA ASP A 435 -2.21 7.99 18.15
C ASP A 435 -1.75 7.50 19.53
N LEU A 436 -1.31 6.25 19.58
CA LEU A 436 -0.96 5.61 20.84
C LEU A 436 0.40 4.93 20.72
N GLU A 437 1.27 5.24 21.68
CA GLU A 437 2.36 4.33 22.03
C GLU A 437 1.71 3.18 22.80
N LEU A 438 1.51 2.05 22.13
CA LEU A 438 0.62 0.99 22.60
C LEU A 438 1.27 0.14 23.66
N LEU A 439 2.50 -0.23 23.38
CA LEU A 439 3.22 -1.22 24.16
C LEU A 439 4.68 -0.80 24.15
N ARG A 440 5.21 -0.65 25.35
CA ARG A 440 6.64 -0.58 25.61
C ARG A 440 7.01 -1.87 26.31
N PHE A 441 7.87 -2.64 25.68
CA PHE A 441 8.49 -3.80 26.28
C PHE A 441 9.87 -3.41 26.79
N ASP A 442 10.07 -3.60 28.08
CA ASP A 442 11.40 -3.55 28.69
C ASP A 442 11.99 -4.95 28.57
N GLY A 443 12.87 -5.15 27.59
CA GLY A 443 13.33 -6.50 27.29
C GLY A 443 14.43 -7.02 28.20
N PRO A 444 14.89 -8.25 27.93
CA PRO A 444 15.81 -8.95 28.80
C PRO A 444 17.09 -8.12 28.96
N ARG A 445 17.43 -7.86 30.22
CA ARG A 445 18.73 -7.30 30.57
C ARG A 445 19.72 -8.46 30.51
N THR A 446 20.63 -8.44 29.53
CA THR A 446 21.71 -9.41 29.47
C THR A 446 22.94 -8.79 30.10
N SER A 447 23.52 -9.52 31.04
CA SER A 447 24.84 -9.21 31.57
C SER A 447 25.68 -10.47 31.50
N GLY A 448 26.95 -10.31 31.15
CA GLY A 448 27.85 -11.43 30.98
C GLY A 448 29.30 -11.01 31.05
N PRO A 449 30.20 -11.98 31.33
CA PRO A 449 31.64 -11.74 31.22
C PRO A 449 32.00 -11.49 29.76
N LEU A 450 32.96 -10.59 29.54
CA LEU A 450 33.56 -10.38 28.22
C LEU A 450 34.47 -11.57 27.89
N ARG A 451 34.37 -12.08 26.66
CA ARG A 451 34.89 -13.40 26.26
C ARG A 451 36.43 -13.52 26.40
N ASP A 452 37.12 -12.38 26.36
CA ASP A 452 38.58 -12.29 26.34
C ASP A 452 39.15 -11.21 27.28
N ALA A 453 38.60 -11.08 28.50
CA ALA A 453 39.11 -10.12 29.49
C ALA A 453 40.07 -10.81 30.51
N PRO A 454 41.39 -10.93 30.19
CA PRO A 454 42.34 -11.72 31.00
C PRO A 454 42.55 -11.18 32.42
N GLU A 455 42.25 -9.90 32.67
CA GLU A 455 42.47 -9.24 33.96
C GLU A 455 41.30 -9.43 34.95
N CYS A 456 40.19 -10.01 34.52
CA CYS A 456 38.96 -10.10 35.32
C CYS A 456 38.93 -11.27 36.32
N GLY A 457 40.01 -12.07 36.36
CA GLY A 457 40.18 -13.19 37.29
C GLY A 457 41.14 -12.92 38.45
N ALA A 458 41.72 -11.72 38.55
CA ALA A 458 42.60 -11.37 39.66
C ALA A 458 41.76 -10.92 40.88
N GLU A 459 41.73 -11.74 41.94
CA GLU A 459 41.27 -11.27 43.25
C GLU A 459 42.12 -10.04 43.68
N PRO A 460 41.50 -9.01 44.27
CA PRO A 460 42.17 -7.75 44.61
C PRO A 460 43.31 -7.89 45.64
#